data_AF-A0A2J0M7Q8-F1
#
_entry.id   AF-A0A2J0M7Q8-F1
#
_cell.length_a   1.000
_cell.length_b   1.000
_cell.length_c   1.000
_cell.angle_alpha   90.00
_cell.angle_beta   90.00
_cell.angle_gamma   90.00
#
_symmetry.space_group_name_H-M   'P 1'
#
loop_
_entity.id
_entity.type
_entity.pdbx_description
1 polymer ?
#
loop_
_entity_poly.entity_id
_entity_poly.type
_entity_poly.pdbx_seq_one_letter_code
_entity_poly.pdbx_strand_id
1 'polypeptide(L)'
;MTKNNGKIKEYINDQIAQADFRARAYVFDTQNNKRPNRNIFIRIQSHFEQFLAGNKSYRWITLTGLRGAGKTTVMYQLYYAKKNIDGYFLILSMDEATQTLGSNMSEVIGAF
;
A
#
# COMPACT_ATOMS: atom_id res chain seq x y z
N MET A 1 20.58 -9.92 -16.85
CA MET A 1 19.67 -9.53 -15.75
C MET A 1 19.19 -8.07 -15.89
N THR A 2 19.00 -7.53 -17.10
CA THR A 2 18.94 -6.06 -17.26
C THR A 2 18.17 -5.62 -18.52
N LYS A 3 16.87 -5.92 -18.57
CA LYS A 3 15.92 -5.23 -19.49
C LYS A 3 14.64 -4.75 -18.80
N ASN A 4 14.28 -5.29 -17.63
CA ASN A 4 13.03 -4.95 -16.94
C ASN A 4 13.15 -3.87 -15.85
N ASN A 5 14.35 -3.56 -15.35
CA ASN A 5 14.52 -2.65 -14.20
C ASN A 5 14.02 -1.22 -14.50
N GLY A 6 14.26 -0.70 -15.70
CA GLY A 6 13.73 0.62 -16.11
C GLY A 6 12.20 0.67 -16.07
N LYS A 7 11.55 -0.36 -16.62
CA LYS A 7 10.08 -0.47 -16.62
C LYS A 7 9.50 -0.66 -15.21
N ILE A 8 10.18 -1.41 -14.35
CA ILE A 8 9.77 -1.55 -12.95
C ILE A 8 9.84 -0.20 -12.22
N LYS A 9 10.89 0.59 -12.46
CA LYS A 9 11.02 1.94 -11.89
C LYS A 9 9.95 2.90 -12.41
N GLU A 10 9.67 2.88 -13.70
CA GLU A 10 8.57 3.65 -14.29
C GLU A 10 7.23 3.26 -13.64
N TYR A 11 6.95 1.96 -13.54
CA TYR A 11 5.76 1.46 -12.85
C TYR A 11 5.69 1.93 -11.39
N ILE A 12 6.77 1.80 -10.62
CA ILE A 12 6.83 2.24 -9.21
C ILE A 12 6.53 3.74 -9.10
N ASN A 13 7.15 4.56 -9.96
CA ASN A 13 6.92 6.00 -9.99
C ASN A 13 5.45 6.33 -10.29
N ASP A 14 4.83 5.61 -11.25
CA ASP A 14 3.41 5.75 -11.54
C ASP A 14 2.53 5.35 -10.34
N GLN A 15 2.88 4.26 -9.63
CA GLN A 15 2.16 3.84 -8.43
C GLN A 15 2.25 4.88 -7.31
N ILE A 16 3.42 5.51 -7.12
CA ILE A 16 3.61 6.59 -6.15
C ILE A 16 2.78 7.81 -6.54
N ALA A 17 2.86 8.25 -7.79
CA ALA A 17 2.13 9.42 -8.30
C ALA A 17 0.61 9.26 -8.16
N GLN A 18 0.09 8.04 -8.31
CA GLN A 18 -1.34 7.75 -8.22
C GLN A 18 -1.83 7.40 -6.81
N ALA A 19 -0.93 7.18 -5.84
CA ALA A 19 -1.28 6.67 -4.51
C ALA A 19 -2.33 7.56 -3.81
N ASP A 20 -2.12 8.88 -3.84
CA ASP A 20 -3.01 9.85 -3.19
C ASP A 20 -4.39 9.96 -3.88
N PHE A 21 -4.43 9.83 -5.20
CA PHE A 21 -5.68 9.80 -5.95
C PHE A 21 -6.48 8.53 -5.60
N ARG A 22 -5.85 7.36 -5.63
CA ARG A 22 -6.50 6.09 -5.28
C ARG A 22 -6.94 6.06 -3.84
N ALA A 23 -6.12 6.56 -2.91
CA ALA A 23 -6.47 6.64 -1.51
C ALA A 23 -7.76 7.42 -1.28
N ARG A 24 -7.94 8.55 -1.97
CA ARG A 24 -9.18 9.34 -1.88
C ARG A 24 -10.41 8.54 -2.28
N ALA A 25 -10.34 7.73 -3.34
CA ALA A 25 -11.45 6.87 -3.77
C ALA A 25 -11.87 5.82 -2.72
N TYR A 26 -10.94 5.39 -1.85
CA TYR A 26 -11.24 4.45 -0.75
C TYR A 26 -11.60 5.13 0.58
N VAL A 27 -11.19 6.38 0.77
CA VAL A 27 -11.38 7.13 2.03
C VAL A 27 -12.66 7.95 2.00
N PHE A 28 -13.04 8.47 0.84
CA PHE A 28 -14.21 9.33 0.68
C PHE A 28 -15.30 8.64 -0.15
N ASP A 29 -16.54 9.08 0.02
CA ASP A 29 -17.65 8.72 -0.85
C ASP A 29 -17.78 9.69 -2.03
N THR A 30 -18.80 9.47 -2.87
CA THR A 30 -19.04 10.30 -4.06
C THR A 30 -19.47 11.73 -3.73
N GLN A 31 -19.91 11.99 -2.50
CA GLN A 31 -20.25 13.31 -1.98
C GLN A 31 -19.08 13.96 -1.23
N ASN A 32 -17.89 13.35 -1.29
CA ASN A 32 -16.68 13.77 -0.60
C ASN A 32 -16.77 13.70 0.93
N ASN A 33 -17.71 12.91 1.49
CA ASN A 33 -17.75 12.62 2.91
C ASN A 33 -16.77 11.50 3.24
N LYS A 34 -16.09 11.59 4.38
CA LYS A 34 -15.18 10.55 4.84
C LYS A 34 -15.98 9.29 5.20
N ARG A 35 -15.63 8.16 4.59
CA ARG A 35 -16.19 6.85 4.91
C ARG A 35 -15.83 6.45 6.34
N PRO A 36 -16.73 5.79 7.07
CA PRO A 36 -16.44 5.34 8.43
C PRO A 36 -15.32 4.30 8.44
N ASN A 37 -14.48 4.37 9.47
CA ASN A 37 -13.48 3.36 9.72
C ASN A 37 -14.11 2.15 10.42
N ARG A 38 -13.73 0.95 10.01
CA ARG A 38 -14.14 -0.31 10.66
C ARG A 38 -13.25 -0.59 11.87
N ASN A 39 -13.70 -1.39 12.85
CA ASN A 39 -12.89 -1.77 14.02
C ASN A 39 -11.51 -2.35 13.67
N ILE A 40 -11.38 -3.05 12.53
CA ILE A 40 -10.11 -3.59 12.05
C ILE A 40 -9.07 -2.50 11.74
N PHE A 41 -9.51 -1.29 11.35
CA PHE A 41 -8.63 -0.15 11.10
C PHE A 41 -7.85 0.23 12.36
N ILE A 42 -8.51 0.26 13.52
CA ILE A 42 -7.87 0.61 14.80
C ILE A 42 -6.75 -0.39 15.13
N ARG A 43 -6.99 -1.69 14.88
CA ARG A 43 -5.99 -2.74 15.11
C ARG A 43 -4.81 -2.61 14.16
N ILE A 44 -5.07 -2.43 12.86
CA ILE A 44 -4.03 -2.26 11.85
C ILE A 44 -3.20 -0.99 12.10
N GLN A 45 -3.85 0.11 12.50
CA GLN A 45 -3.14 1.32 12.89
C GLN A 45 -2.23 1.06 14.10
N SER A 46 -2.70 0.37 15.13
CA SER A 46 -1.86 0.02 16.29
C SER A 46 -0.65 -0.84 15.90
N HIS A 47 -0.84 -1.85 15.04
CA HIS A 47 0.29 -2.64 14.51
C HIS A 47 1.26 -1.78 13.70
N PHE A 48 0.76 -0.83 12.93
CA PHE A 48 1.58 0.10 12.17
C PHE A 48 2.42 1.01 13.06
N GLU A 49 1.84 1.59 14.12
CA GLU A 49 2.61 2.40 15.08
C GLU A 49 3.70 1.59 15.77
N GLN A 50 3.39 0.36 16.20
CA GLN A 50 4.38 -0.56 16.79
C GLN A 50 5.45 -0.98 15.77
N PHE A 51 5.09 -1.07 14.49
CA PHE A 51 6.04 -1.29 13.41
C PHE A 51 7.02 -0.13 13.31
N LEU A 52 6.54 1.12 13.28
CA LEU A 52 7.40 2.30 13.23
C LEU A 52 8.27 2.47 14.48
N ALA A 53 7.73 2.19 15.67
CA ALA A 53 8.45 2.36 16.94
C ALA A 53 9.45 1.23 17.25
N GLY A 54 9.31 0.07 16.61
CA GLY A 54 10.07 -1.13 16.95
C GLY A 54 11.53 -1.14 16.47
N ASN A 55 12.20 -2.28 16.67
CA ASN A 55 13.62 -2.47 16.37
C ASN A 55 13.92 -2.61 14.85
N LYS A 56 15.21 -2.69 14.52
CA LYS A 56 15.75 -2.82 13.15
C LYS A 56 15.52 -4.19 12.49
N SER A 57 14.61 -5.02 13.00
CA SER A 57 14.30 -6.34 12.41
C SER A 57 13.32 -6.22 11.24
N TYR A 58 13.50 -7.09 10.23
CA TYR A 58 12.54 -7.24 9.14
C TYR A 58 11.23 -7.83 9.67
N ARG A 59 10.13 -7.09 9.53
CA ARG A 59 8.80 -7.44 10.06
C ARG A 59 7.76 -7.32 8.94
N TRP A 60 6.67 -8.06 9.08
CA TRP A 60 5.53 -8.01 8.16
C TRP A 60 4.24 -7.82 8.95
N ILE A 61 3.34 -7.00 8.44
CA ILE A 61 1.95 -6.92 8.91
C ILE A 61 1.09 -7.54 7.83
N THR A 62 0.40 -8.64 8.16
CA THR A 62 -0.43 -9.36 7.20
C THR A 62 -1.91 -9.17 7.52
N LEU A 63 -2.70 -8.74 6.53
CA LEU A 63 -4.16 -8.67 6.61
C LEU A 63 -4.78 -9.77 5.74
N THR A 64 -5.39 -10.77 6.37
CA THR A 64 -6.05 -11.90 5.68
C THR A 64 -7.57 -11.79 5.73
N GLY A 65 -8.27 -12.52 4.86
CA GLY A 65 -9.73 -12.58 4.83
C GLY A 65 -10.30 -12.80 3.43
N LEU A 66 -11.62 -12.99 3.33
CA LEU A 66 -12.33 -13.27 2.08
C LEU A 66 -12.19 -12.15 1.03
N ARG A 67 -12.36 -12.50 -0.25
CA ARG A 67 -12.47 -11.51 -1.35
C ARG A 67 -13.64 -10.57 -1.06
N GLY A 68 -13.47 -9.27 -1.32
CA GLY A 68 -14.51 -8.27 -1.05
C GLY A 68 -14.63 -7.83 0.42
N ALA A 69 -13.89 -8.42 1.36
CA ALA A 69 -13.95 -8.04 2.79
C ALA A 69 -13.44 -6.61 3.10
N GLY A 70 -12.91 -5.87 2.12
CA GLY A 70 -12.44 -4.49 2.28
C GLY A 70 -10.97 -4.36 2.71
N LYS A 71 -10.14 -5.39 2.49
CA LYS A 71 -8.72 -5.38 2.87
C LYS A 71 -7.95 -4.22 2.21
N THR A 72 -8.11 -4.06 0.89
CA THR A 72 -7.55 -2.93 0.13
C THR A 72 -8.05 -1.59 0.64
N THR A 73 -9.33 -1.49 1.02
CA THR A 73 -9.89 -0.26 1.61
C THR A 73 -9.18 0.11 2.91
N VAL A 74 -9.00 -0.86 3.83
CA VAL A 74 -8.30 -0.62 5.10
C VAL A 74 -6.85 -0.20 4.87
N MET A 75 -6.17 -0.80 3.90
CA MET A 75 -4.80 -0.43 3.52
C MET A 75 -4.70 1.02 3.03
N TYR A 76 -5.59 1.45 2.14
CA TYR A 76 -5.61 2.85 1.65
C TYR A 76 -6.06 3.85 2.72
N GLN A 77 -6.98 3.44 3.61
CA GLN A 77 -7.35 4.25 4.78
C GLN A 77 -6.15 4.45 5.72
N LEU A 78 -5.34 3.41 5.95
CA LEU A 78 -4.12 3.51 6.76
C LEU A 78 -3.12 4.47 6.11
N TYR A 79 -2.83 4.28 4.82
CA TYR A 79 -1.97 5.19 4.07
C TYR A 79 -2.45 6.63 4.18
N TYR A 80 -3.73 6.91 3.90
CA TYR A 80 -4.24 8.29 3.95
C TYR A 80 -4.11 8.91 5.35
N ALA A 81 -4.29 8.11 6.41
CA ALA A 81 -4.12 8.56 7.79
C ALA A 81 -2.65 8.75 8.20
N LYS A 82 -1.70 8.17 7.46
CA LYS A 82 -0.28 8.10 7.84
C LYS A 82 0.69 8.59 6.76
N LYS A 83 0.21 9.12 5.63
CA LYS A 83 1.04 9.55 4.49
C LYS A 83 2.03 10.69 4.77
N ASN A 84 1.95 11.32 5.93
CA ASN A 84 2.84 12.41 6.36
C ASN A 84 3.88 11.96 7.41
N ILE A 85 4.12 10.66 7.57
CA ILE A 85 5.23 10.20 8.41
C ILE A 85 6.58 10.49 7.73
N ASP A 86 7.64 10.48 8.51
CA ASP A 86 9.02 10.49 8.02
C ASP A 86 9.38 9.09 7.49
N GLY A 87 8.95 8.80 6.25
CA GLY A 87 9.20 7.53 5.58
C GLY A 87 8.58 7.43 4.20
N TYR A 88 9.08 6.51 3.39
CA TYR A 88 8.56 6.25 2.05
C TYR A 88 7.40 5.24 2.09
N PHE A 89 6.31 5.56 1.37
CA PHE A 89 5.20 4.64 1.15
C PHE A 89 5.18 4.17 -0.30
N LEU A 90 5.18 2.85 -0.48
CA LEU A 90 4.89 2.21 -1.75
C LEU A 90 3.62 1.36 -1.60
N ILE A 91 2.63 1.62 -2.45
CA ILE A 91 1.38 0.86 -2.49
C ILE A 91 1.17 0.38 -3.92
N LEU A 92 1.12 -0.94 -4.09
CA LEU A 92 0.99 -1.57 -5.40
C LEU A 92 0.22 -2.87 -5.32
N SER A 93 -0.28 -3.31 -6.48
CA SER A 93 -0.89 -4.63 -6.66
C SER A 93 0.14 -5.59 -7.23
N MET A 94 0.45 -6.67 -6.50
CA MET A 94 1.37 -7.70 -7.01
C MET A 94 0.78 -8.48 -8.18
N ASP A 95 -0.54 -8.64 -8.23
CA ASP A 95 -1.23 -9.26 -9.37
C ASP A 95 -1.02 -8.42 -10.64
N GLU A 96 -1.14 -7.09 -10.53
CA GLU A 96 -0.93 -6.15 -11.63
C GLU A 96 0.55 -6.13 -12.06
N ALA A 97 1.48 -6.03 -11.11
CA ALA A 97 2.91 -6.07 -11.40
C ALA A 97 3.31 -7.37 -12.13
N THR A 98 2.73 -8.50 -11.73
CA THR A 98 2.96 -9.79 -12.39
C THR A 98 2.38 -9.82 -13.80
N GLN A 99 1.14 -9.35 -13.99
CA GLN A 99 0.47 -9.37 -15.29
C GLN A 99 1.08 -8.38 -16.29
N THR A 100 1.47 -7.19 -15.84
CA THR A 100 1.96 -6.11 -16.70
C THR A 100 3.45 -6.22 -16.99
N LEU A 101 4.26 -6.62 -15.99
CA LEU A 101 5.72 -6.60 -16.08
C LEU A 101 6.32 -8.01 -16.14
N GLY A 102 5.57 -9.05 -15.79
CA GLY A 102 6.11 -10.40 -15.57
C GLY A 102 7.02 -10.47 -14.34
N SER A 103 6.94 -9.50 -13.44
CA SER A 103 7.86 -9.35 -12.31
C SER A 103 7.28 -9.84 -10.98
N ASN A 104 8.18 -10.30 -10.11
CA ASN A 104 7.83 -10.77 -8.77
C ASN A 104 8.13 -9.70 -7.69
N MET A 105 7.68 -9.97 -6.45
CA MET A 105 7.83 -9.02 -5.34
C MET A 105 9.29 -8.68 -5.03
N SER A 106 10.21 -9.65 -5.14
CA SER A 106 11.63 -9.42 -4.87
C SER A 106 12.25 -8.44 -5.87
N GLU A 107 11.91 -8.58 -7.15
CA GLU A 107 12.36 -7.67 -8.21
C GLU A 107 11.81 -6.25 -8.03
N VAL A 108 10.54 -6.13 -7.65
CA VAL A 108 9.89 -4.84 -7.41
C VAL A 108 10.48 -4.14 -6.19
N ILE A 109 10.64 -4.85 -5.07
CA ILE A 109 11.24 -4.29 -3.85
C ILE A 109 12.71 -3.93 -4.09
N GLY A 110 13.47 -4.73 -4.83
CA GLY A 110 14.86 -4.43 -5.13
C GLY A 110 15.07 -3.22 -6.06
N ALA A 111 14.02 -2.76 -6.75
CA ALA A 111 14.05 -1.60 -7.62
C ALA A 111 13.54 -0.31 -6.96
N PHE A 112 12.83 -0.43 -5.83
CA PHE A 112 12.35 0.66 -4.99
C PHE A 112 13.47 1.20 -4.10
#